data_AF-A0A5J4JVN3-F1
#
_entry.id   AF-A0A5J4JVN3-F1
#
_cell.length_a   1.000
_cell.length_b   1.000
_cell.length_c   1.000
_cell.angle_alpha   90.00
_cell.angle_beta   90.00
_cell.angle_gamma   90.00
#
_symmetry.space_group_name_H-M   'P 1'
#
loop_
_entity.id
_entity.type
_entity.pdbx_description
1 polymer ?
#
loop_
_entity_poly.entity_id
_entity_poly.type
_entity_poly.pdbx_seq_one_letter_code
_entity_poly.pdbx_strand_id
1 'polypeptide(L)'
;MPGNFVLVLPLQFTLARGVVISDSDVTPLDDGTIRAEITEELRHLLFVIDSNSNMKVYSPGVSPVSAHLERAANGGVQITYSQNVDSQAGTVSITFEGTLFKEQFTVHYEQYYNPSAFINANASDVVVTFNARIRWITASEIPAAPRNGSYHFGADGAIVLTWQTGQHAVAYEVYRQISDVDQQFQLLATVKGTSYTDSSSLARQNLHSMKGITYAIFSVGPTGVENPGAIVVAIPGQASQG
;
A
#
# COMPACT_ATOMS: atom_id res chain seq x y z
N MET A 1 -15.81 -16.85 -13.53
CA MET A 1 -15.17 -15.94 -12.56
C MET A 1 -13.79 -15.57 -13.09
N PRO A 2 -13.32 -14.34 -12.85
CA PRO A 2 -11.94 -13.97 -13.17
C PRO A 2 -10.98 -14.86 -12.35
N GLY A 3 -9.80 -15.17 -12.89
CA GLY A 3 -8.71 -15.80 -12.13
C GLY A 3 -7.98 -14.82 -11.21
N ASN A 4 -6.80 -15.18 -10.72
CA ASN A 4 -5.96 -14.26 -9.95
C ASN A 4 -5.34 -13.22 -10.89
N PHE A 5 -5.26 -11.97 -10.45
CA PHE A 5 -4.64 -10.92 -11.25
C PHE A 5 -4.04 -9.80 -10.41
N VAL A 6 -3.19 -9.01 -11.06
CA VAL A 6 -2.65 -7.74 -10.56
C VAL A 6 -2.98 -6.63 -11.56
N LEU A 7 -2.98 -5.39 -11.09
CA LEU A 7 -3.08 -4.21 -11.95
C LEU A 7 -1.76 -3.98 -12.70
N VAL A 8 -1.85 -3.53 -13.94
CA VAL A 8 -0.69 -3.12 -14.74
C VAL A 8 -0.59 -1.61 -14.72
N LEU A 9 0.55 -1.10 -14.23
CA LEU A 9 0.88 0.32 -14.22
C LEU A 9 1.41 0.82 -15.59
N PRO A 10 1.33 2.13 -15.88
CA PRO A 10 0.67 3.18 -15.07
C PRO A 10 -0.85 3.18 -15.23
N LEU A 11 -1.56 3.55 -14.16
CA LEU A 11 -3.01 3.75 -14.19
C LEU A 11 -3.38 4.94 -15.09
N GLN A 12 -4.44 4.78 -15.88
CA GLN A 12 -4.93 5.81 -16.80
C GLN A 12 -6.11 6.56 -16.17
N PHE A 13 -5.79 7.51 -15.30
CA PHE A 13 -6.77 8.32 -14.58
C PHE A 13 -7.60 9.23 -15.51
N THR A 14 -8.91 9.08 -15.45
CA THR A 14 -9.91 9.95 -16.10
C THR A 14 -10.50 10.96 -15.12
N LEU A 15 -10.41 10.70 -13.82
CA LEU A 15 -10.77 11.60 -12.74
C LEU A 15 -9.77 11.42 -11.60
N ALA A 16 -9.28 12.52 -11.04
CA ALA A 16 -8.65 12.55 -9.74
C ALA A 16 -9.07 13.84 -9.04
N ARG A 17 -9.70 13.70 -7.88
CA ARG A 17 -10.17 14.81 -7.05
C ARG A 17 -9.96 14.43 -5.61
N GLY A 18 -9.56 15.41 -4.82
CA GLY A 18 -9.46 15.20 -3.39
C GLY A 18 -9.51 16.52 -2.66
N VAL A 19 -9.92 16.44 -1.40
CA VAL A 19 -9.98 17.58 -0.51
C VAL A 19 -9.47 17.20 0.88
N VAL A 20 -8.91 18.19 1.56
CA VAL A 20 -8.67 18.16 3.00
C VAL A 20 -9.74 19.02 3.67
N ILE A 21 -10.36 18.49 4.71
CA ILE A 21 -11.44 19.10 5.47
C ILE A 21 -10.87 19.50 6.83
N SER A 22 -10.75 20.81 7.05
CA SER A 22 -10.31 21.41 8.32
C SER A 22 -11.47 22.19 8.90
N ASP A 23 -12.11 21.66 9.94
CA ASP A 23 -13.36 22.20 10.50
C ASP A 23 -14.46 22.39 9.43
N SER A 24 -14.61 23.61 8.89
CA SER A 24 -15.58 23.95 7.84
C SER A 24 -14.93 24.31 6.50
N ASP A 25 -13.60 24.40 6.46
CA ASP A 25 -12.84 24.77 5.27
C ASP A 25 -12.46 23.53 4.47
N VAL A 26 -12.73 23.59 3.17
CA VAL A 26 -12.43 22.53 2.21
C VAL A 26 -11.33 23.01 1.29
N THR A 27 -10.14 22.42 1.41
CA THR A 27 -8.97 22.77 0.59
C THR A 27 -8.73 21.67 -0.45
N PRO A 28 -8.68 21.99 -1.75
CA PRO A 28 -8.35 21.00 -2.77
C PRO A 28 -6.95 20.43 -2.59
N LEU A 29 -6.83 19.11 -2.76
CA LEU A 29 -5.54 18.43 -2.90
C LEU A 29 -5.01 18.60 -4.32
N ASP A 30 -3.69 18.58 -4.46
CA ASP A 30 -3.03 18.62 -5.78
C ASP A 30 -3.31 17.32 -6.57
N ASP A 31 -3.71 17.49 -7.84
CA ASP A 31 -4.05 16.38 -8.73
C ASP A 31 -2.86 15.44 -8.98
N GLY A 32 -1.64 15.98 -9.09
CA GLY A 32 -0.42 15.20 -9.28
C GLY A 32 -0.09 14.36 -8.05
N THR A 33 -0.21 14.94 -6.86
CA THR A 33 -0.05 14.22 -5.59
C THR A 33 -1.05 13.07 -5.47
N ILE A 34 -2.35 13.33 -5.70
CA ILE A 34 -3.39 12.28 -5.64
C ILE A 34 -3.05 11.12 -6.57
N ARG A 35 -2.70 11.41 -7.84
CA ARG A 35 -2.38 10.37 -8.82
C ARG A 35 -1.17 9.55 -8.41
N ALA A 36 -0.15 10.19 -7.85
CA ALA A 36 1.06 9.50 -7.40
C ALA A 36 0.76 8.59 -6.19
N GLU A 37 0.07 9.11 -5.18
CA GLU A 37 -0.25 8.35 -3.96
C GLU A 37 -1.17 7.17 -4.25
N ILE A 38 -2.25 7.39 -5.00
CA ILE A 38 -3.17 6.32 -5.38
C ILE A 38 -2.50 5.28 -6.30
N THR A 39 -1.56 5.71 -7.16
CA THR A 39 -0.79 4.75 -7.98
C THR A 39 0.06 3.86 -7.09
N GLU A 40 0.77 4.43 -6.12
CA GLU A 40 1.59 3.66 -5.20
C GLU A 40 0.75 2.76 -4.31
N GLU A 41 -0.37 3.21 -3.77
CA GLU A 41 -1.25 2.34 -2.98
C GLU A 41 -1.77 1.17 -3.80
N LEU A 42 -2.34 1.45 -4.98
CA LEU A 42 -3.02 0.44 -5.78
C LEU A 42 -2.08 -0.53 -6.50
N ARG A 43 -0.79 -0.20 -6.68
CA ARG A 43 0.19 -1.12 -7.28
C ARG A 43 0.37 -2.39 -6.47
N HIS A 44 0.14 -2.30 -5.16
CA HIS A 44 0.32 -3.40 -4.23
C HIS A 44 -0.93 -4.30 -4.14
N LEU A 45 -2.03 -3.94 -4.81
CA LEU A 45 -3.22 -4.78 -4.79
C LEU A 45 -3.01 -6.11 -5.51
N LEU A 46 -3.42 -7.17 -4.84
CA LEU A 46 -3.41 -8.52 -5.36
C LEU A 46 -4.82 -9.12 -5.24
N PHE A 47 -5.39 -9.49 -6.38
CA PHE A 47 -6.71 -10.12 -6.46
C PHE A 47 -6.54 -11.63 -6.61
N VAL A 48 -7.05 -12.39 -5.65
CA VAL A 48 -6.89 -13.85 -5.59
C VAL A 48 -8.26 -14.50 -5.44
N ILE A 49 -8.53 -15.54 -6.23
CA ILE A 49 -9.67 -16.42 -6.02
C ILE A 49 -9.27 -17.49 -5.00
N ASP A 50 -9.98 -17.53 -3.88
CA ASP A 50 -9.78 -18.55 -2.86
C ASP A 50 -10.38 -19.92 -3.27
N SER A 51 -10.15 -20.95 -2.47
CA SER A 51 -10.66 -22.30 -2.72
C SER A 51 -12.19 -22.39 -2.77
N ASN A 52 -12.89 -21.40 -2.22
CA ASN A 52 -14.35 -21.30 -2.21
C ASN A 52 -14.88 -20.45 -3.36
N SER A 53 -14.02 -20.10 -4.33
CA SER A 53 -14.35 -19.23 -5.46
C SER A 53 -14.71 -17.79 -5.07
N ASN A 54 -14.35 -17.34 -3.87
CA ASN A 54 -14.50 -15.93 -3.50
C ASN A 54 -13.26 -15.17 -3.92
N MET A 55 -13.44 -13.95 -4.40
CA MET A 55 -12.30 -13.06 -4.62
C MET A 55 -11.90 -12.41 -3.30
N LYS A 56 -10.63 -12.54 -2.98
CA LYS A 56 -9.95 -11.84 -1.90
C LYS A 56 -9.07 -10.76 -2.50
N VAL A 57 -9.18 -9.55 -1.98
CA VAL A 57 -8.32 -8.43 -2.30
C VAL A 57 -7.35 -8.26 -1.15
N TYR A 58 -6.06 -8.39 -1.47
CA TYR A 58 -4.99 -8.22 -0.52
C TYR A 58 -4.35 -6.85 -0.75
N SER A 59 -4.18 -6.11 0.34
CA SER A 59 -3.53 -4.81 0.38
C SER A 59 -2.46 -4.81 1.47
N PRO A 60 -1.42 -3.96 1.36
CA PRO A 60 -0.38 -3.84 2.38
C PRO A 60 -0.88 -3.63 3.81
N GLY A 61 -0.30 -4.39 4.75
CA GLY A 61 -0.46 -4.15 6.18
C GLY A 61 -1.86 -4.42 6.77
N VAL A 62 -2.80 -4.94 5.99
CA VAL A 62 -4.18 -5.17 6.41
C VAL A 62 -4.67 -6.58 6.08
N SER A 63 -5.70 -7.04 6.79
CA SER A 63 -6.34 -8.33 6.49
C SER A 63 -7.02 -8.30 5.13
N PRO A 64 -6.98 -9.40 4.35
CA PRO A 64 -7.62 -9.45 3.04
C PRO A 64 -9.14 -9.29 3.12
N VAL A 65 -9.72 -8.52 2.21
CA VAL A 65 -11.17 -8.28 2.13
C VAL A 65 -11.81 -9.17 1.06
N SER A 66 -13.03 -9.64 1.30
CA SER A 66 -13.81 -10.32 0.26
C SER A 66 -14.42 -9.29 -0.70
N ALA A 67 -14.20 -9.46 -1.99
CA ALA A 67 -14.92 -8.71 -3.01
C ALA A 67 -16.21 -9.42 -3.43
N HIS A 68 -17.25 -8.64 -3.63
CA HIS A 68 -18.50 -9.07 -4.25
C HIS A 68 -18.36 -9.06 -5.76
N LEU A 69 -18.90 -10.10 -6.42
CA LEU A 69 -18.76 -10.32 -7.85
C LEU A 69 -20.12 -10.43 -8.52
N GLU A 70 -20.37 -9.59 -9.51
CA GLU A 70 -21.59 -9.63 -10.32
C GLU A 70 -21.29 -9.62 -11.81
N ARG A 71 -22.25 -10.07 -12.63
CA ARG A 71 -22.13 -9.98 -14.08
C ARG A 71 -22.48 -8.56 -14.52
N ALA A 72 -21.52 -7.87 -15.14
CA ALA A 72 -21.75 -6.53 -15.68
C ALA A 72 -22.61 -6.59 -16.96
N ALA A 73 -23.30 -5.48 -17.25
CA ALA A 73 -24.18 -5.36 -18.43
C ALA A 73 -23.45 -5.58 -19.76
N ASN A 74 -22.17 -5.20 -19.83
CA ASN A 74 -21.30 -5.42 -20.99
C ASN A 74 -20.81 -6.88 -21.13
N GLY A 75 -21.26 -7.79 -20.27
CA GLY A 75 -20.81 -9.19 -20.22
C GLY A 75 -19.50 -9.41 -19.46
N GLY A 76 -18.93 -8.36 -18.86
CA GLY A 76 -17.80 -8.43 -17.95
C GLY A 76 -18.20 -8.84 -16.53
N VAL A 77 -17.30 -8.59 -15.59
CA VAL A 77 -17.48 -8.87 -14.16
C VAL A 77 -17.32 -7.57 -13.40
N GLN A 78 -18.34 -7.20 -12.64
CA GLN A 78 -18.26 -6.14 -11.66
C GLN A 78 -17.61 -6.71 -10.39
N ILE A 79 -16.67 -5.97 -9.83
CA ILE A 79 -15.90 -6.33 -8.65
C ILE A 79 -16.04 -5.16 -7.68
N THR A 80 -16.69 -5.37 -6.55
CA THR A 80 -16.87 -4.33 -5.53
C THR A 80 -16.37 -4.79 -4.18
N TYR A 81 -15.76 -3.88 -3.41
CA TYR A 81 -15.50 -4.10 -2.00
C TYR A 81 -15.44 -2.78 -1.26
N SER A 82 -15.68 -2.84 0.04
CA SER A 82 -15.40 -1.74 0.96
C SER A 82 -14.52 -2.23 2.09
N GLN A 83 -13.67 -1.36 2.61
CA GLN A 83 -12.74 -1.69 3.69
C GLN A 83 -12.62 -0.51 4.65
N ASN A 84 -12.61 -0.80 5.95
CA ASN A 84 -12.18 0.16 6.97
C ASN A 84 -10.87 -0.33 7.57
N VAL A 85 -9.90 0.57 7.66
CA VAL A 85 -8.60 0.35 8.26
C VAL A 85 -8.46 1.28 9.45
N ASP A 86 -8.64 0.72 10.64
CA ASP A 86 -8.56 1.46 11.89
C ASP A 86 -7.12 1.48 12.43
N SER A 87 -6.69 2.65 12.88
CA SER A 87 -5.40 2.86 13.53
C SER A 87 -5.55 3.83 14.70
N GLN A 88 -4.48 4.02 15.48
CA GLN A 88 -4.46 5.06 16.53
C GLN A 88 -4.60 6.48 15.93
N ALA A 89 -4.16 6.67 14.69
CA ALA A 89 -4.23 7.94 13.98
C ALA A 89 -5.65 8.25 13.48
N GLY A 90 -6.50 7.24 13.26
CA GLY A 90 -7.82 7.42 12.69
C GLY A 90 -8.24 6.22 11.86
N THR A 91 -9.34 6.38 11.12
CA THR A 91 -9.91 5.37 10.24
C THR A 91 -9.77 5.79 8.78
N VAL A 92 -9.27 4.89 7.95
CA VAL A 92 -9.35 5.02 6.49
C VAL A 92 -10.47 4.12 5.99
N SER A 93 -11.45 4.70 5.30
CA SER A 93 -12.55 4.00 4.64
C SER A 93 -12.33 4.00 3.14
N ILE A 94 -12.41 2.83 2.52
CA ILE A 94 -12.20 2.61 1.10
C ILE A 94 -13.48 2.04 0.50
N THR A 95 -13.88 2.57 -0.66
CA THR A 95 -14.85 1.95 -1.56
C THR A 95 -14.20 1.75 -2.91
N PHE A 96 -14.25 0.52 -3.40
CA PHE A 96 -13.71 0.14 -4.69
C PHE A 96 -14.82 -0.44 -5.55
N GLU A 97 -15.02 0.12 -6.75
CA GLU A 97 -15.96 -0.37 -7.73
C GLU A 97 -15.29 -0.50 -9.10
N GLY A 98 -15.05 -1.74 -9.53
CA GLY A 98 -14.40 -2.04 -10.80
C GLY A 98 -15.29 -2.84 -11.75
N THR A 99 -15.19 -2.56 -13.05
CA THR A 99 -15.76 -3.42 -14.10
C THR A 99 -14.64 -3.99 -14.96
N LEU A 100 -14.43 -5.30 -14.85
CA LEU A 100 -13.45 -6.04 -15.63
C LEU A 100 -14.09 -6.63 -16.88
N PHE A 101 -13.61 -6.21 -18.05
CA PHE A 101 -14.00 -6.79 -19.31
C PHE A 101 -12.76 -7.22 -20.10
N LYS A 102 -12.59 -8.53 -20.25
CA LYS A 102 -11.36 -9.15 -20.78
C LYS A 102 -10.15 -8.77 -19.90
N GLU A 103 -9.23 -7.97 -20.41
CA GLU A 103 -8.03 -7.50 -19.69
C GLU A 103 -8.10 -6.00 -19.38
N GLN A 104 -9.24 -5.35 -19.62
CA GLN A 104 -9.46 -3.94 -19.34
C GLN A 104 -10.29 -3.80 -18.07
N PHE A 105 -9.81 -2.97 -17.15
CA PHE A 105 -10.45 -2.73 -15.87
C PHE A 105 -10.70 -1.25 -15.68
N THR A 106 -11.97 -0.87 -15.63
CA THR A 106 -12.40 0.50 -15.33
C THR A 106 -12.81 0.54 -13.87
N VAL A 107 -12.21 1.43 -13.09
CA VAL A 107 -12.35 1.49 -11.64
C VAL A 107 -12.80 2.88 -11.23
N HIS A 108 -13.76 2.94 -10.32
CA HIS A 108 -14.07 4.07 -9.47
C HIS A 108 -13.63 3.73 -8.05
N TYR A 109 -12.81 4.58 -7.46
CA TYR A 109 -12.20 4.38 -6.14
C TYR A 109 -12.42 5.62 -5.30
N GLU A 110 -12.94 5.41 -4.10
CA GLU A 110 -13.12 6.43 -3.08
C GLU A 110 -12.35 6.06 -1.83
N GLN A 111 -11.71 7.05 -1.23
CA GLN A 111 -11.00 6.93 0.02
C GLN A 111 -11.32 8.13 0.91
N TYR A 112 -11.83 7.83 2.09
CA TYR A 112 -12.10 8.80 3.12
C TYR A 112 -11.24 8.52 4.35
N TYR A 113 -10.49 9.52 4.80
CA TYR A 113 -9.75 9.47 6.05
C TYR A 113 -10.46 10.30 7.10
N ASN A 114 -10.77 9.66 8.22
CA ASN A 114 -11.30 10.30 9.41
C ASN A 114 -10.25 10.26 10.54
N PRO A 115 -9.60 11.38 10.87
CA PRO A 115 -8.59 11.42 11.91
C PRO A 115 -9.20 11.19 13.28
N SER A 116 -8.40 10.57 14.14
CA SER A 116 -8.68 10.46 15.56
C SER A 116 -8.63 11.83 16.23
N ALA A 117 -9.51 12.06 17.20
CA ALA A 117 -9.52 13.30 18.00
C ALA A 117 -8.23 13.52 18.80
N PHE A 118 -7.36 12.51 18.89
CA PHE A 118 -6.10 12.56 19.64
C PHE A 118 -4.91 13.04 18.80
N ILE A 119 -5.09 13.28 17.50
CA ILE A 119 -4.02 13.76 16.62
C ILE A 119 -4.39 15.10 15.97
N ASN A 120 -3.38 15.91 15.68
CA ASN A 120 -3.55 17.14 14.90
C ASN A 120 -3.47 16.81 13.41
N ALA A 121 -4.55 16.27 12.86
CA ALA A 121 -4.70 15.97 11.44
C ALA A 121 -6.10 16.32 10.97
N ASN A 122 -6.22 16.58 9.68
CA ASN A 122 -7.48 16.91 9.02
C ASN A 122 -8.06 15.68 8.33
N ALA A 123 -9.39 15.64 8.21
CA ALA A 123 -10.05 14.63 7.39
C ALA A 123 -9.72 14.85 5.91
N SER A 124 -9.76 13.80 5.12
CA SER A 124 -9.61 13.91 3.67
C SER A 124 -10.59 13.01 2.94
N ASP A 125 -11.01 13.45 1.77
CA ASP A 125 -11.85 12.69 0.86
C ASP A 125 -11.19 12.71 -0.53
N VAL A 126 -10.95 11.53 -1.10
CA VAL A 126 -10.29 11.34 -2.39
C VAL A 126 -11.15 10.44 -3.26
N VAL A 127 -11.43 10.91 -4.47
CA VAL A 127 -12.19 10.18 -5.48
C VAL A 127 -11.38 10.14 -6.76
N VAL A 128 -11.13 8.94 -7.27
CA VAL A 128 -10.51 8.73 -8.57
C VAL A 128 -11.33 7.81 -9.45
N THR A 129 -11.19 8.01 -10.75
CA THR A 129 -11.64 7.05 -11.76
C THR A 129 -10.47 6.82 -12.70
N PHE A 130 -10.19 5.55 -13.00
CA PHE A 130 -9.09 5.20 -13.90
C PHE A 130 -9.42 3.96 -14.73
N ASN A 131 -8.69 3.81 -15.82
CA ASN A 131 -8.61 2.58 -16.58
C ASN A 131 -7.24 1.93 -16.35
N ALA A 132 -7.22 0.62 -16.22
CA ALA A 132 -6.01 -0.17 -16.12
C ALA A 132 -6.12 -1.42 -16.99
N ARG A 133 -4.96 -1.94 -17.40
CA ARG A 133 -4.90 -3.33 -17.83
C ARG A 133 -4.71 -4.22 -16.61
N ILE A 134 -5.13 -5.47 -16.70
CA ILE A 134 -4.75 -6.49 -15.72
C ILE A 134 -3.73 -7.45 -16.32
N ARG A 135 -2.98 -8.10 -15.44
CA ARG A 135 -2.19 -9.28 -15.79
C ARG A 135 -2.71 -10.46 -14.99
N TRP A 136 -3.15 -11.50 -15.69
CA TRP A 136 -3.48 -12.78 -15.06
C TRP A 136 -2.23 -13.41 -14.47
N ILE A 137 -2.37 -13.99 -13.28
CA ILE A 137 -1.30 -14.68 -12.58
C ILE A 137 -1.78 -16.04 -12.06
N THR A 138 -0.82 -16.90 -11.78
CA THR A 138 -1.03 -18.17 -11.08
C THR A 138 -0.70 -18.02 -9.60
N ALA A 139 -1.26 -18.89 -8.75
CA ALA A 139 -0.94 -18.89 -7.32
C ALA A 139 0.56 -19.09 -7.06
N SER A 140 1.28 -19.84 -7.91
CA SER A 140 2.73 -20.06 -7.80
C SER A 140 3.58 -18.83 -8.09
N GLU A 141 3.02 -17.79 -8.70
CA GLU A 141 3.74 -16.52 -8.91
C GLU A 141 3.75 -15.63 -7.67
N ILE A 142 2.83 -15.86 -6.73
CA ILE A 142 2.73 -15.06 -5.50
C ILE A 142 3.77 -15.60 -4.50
N PRO A 143 4.84 -14.87 -4.19
CA PRO A 143 5.81 -15.31 -3.19
C PRO A 143 5.18 -15.27 -1.80
N ALA A 144 5.73 -15.98 -0.81
CA ALA A 144 5.32 -15.77 0.59
C ALA A 144 5.94 -14.46 1.13
N ALA A 145 5.24 -13.80 2.05
CA ALA A 145 5.75 -12.66 2.81
C ALA A 145 7.11 -12.97 3.48
N PRO A 146 8.01 -11.96 3.62
CA PRO A 146 9.18 -12.11 4.47
C PRO A 146 8.75 -12.28 5.93
N ARG A 147 9.63 -12.87 6.74
CA ARG A 147 9.34 -13.16 8.17
C ARG A 147 10.41 -12.56 9.07
N ASN A 148 10.09 -12.37 10.35
CA ASN A 148 11.05 -12.03 11.40
C ASN A 148 11.95 -10.82 11.05
N GLY A 149 11.30 -9.72 10.61
CA GLY A 149 11.98 -8.46 10.34
C GLY A 149 12.53 -7.84 11.63
N SER A 150 13.75 -7.32 11.59
CA SER A 150 14.40 -6.65 12.70
C SER A 150 15.36 -5.57 12.21
N TYR A 151 15.80 -4.70 13.11
CA TYR A 151 16.78 -3.67 12.83
C TYR A 151 17.88 -3.60 13.88
N HIS A 152 19.02 -3.05 13.50
CA HIS A 152 20.06 -2.58 14.41
C HIS A 152 20.77 -1.36 13.82
N PHE A 153 21.56 -0.65 14.64
CA PHE A 153 22.35 0.49 14.19
C PHE A 153 23.78 0.06 13.83
N GLY A 154 24.25 0.50 12.67
CA GLY A 154 25.64 0.42 12.27
C GLY A 154 26.51 1.40 13.06
N ALA A 155 27.84 1.21 13.00
CA ALA A 155 28.80 2.06 13.70
C ALA A 155 28.78 3.54 13.24
N ASP A 156 28.28 3.81 12.04
CA ASP A 156 28.10 5.13 11.45
C ASP A 156 26.69 5.73 11.67
N GLY A 157 25.86 5.05 12.45
CA GLY A 157 24.46 5.41 12.69
C GLY A 157 23.50 5.03 11.56
N ALA A 158 23.94 4.26 10.56
CA ALA A 158 23.04 3.71 9.55
C ALA A 158 22.07 2.70 10.16
N ILE A 159 20.88 2.59 9.58
CA ILE A 159 19.88 1.61 10.02
C ILE A 159 20.04 0.35 9.18
N VAL A 160 20.37 -0.76 9.82
CA VAL A 160 20.51 -2.05 9.15
C VAL A 160 19.27 -2.89 9.43
N LEU A 161 18.49 -3.14 8.38
CA LEU A 161 17.32 -4.02 8.39
C LEU A 161 17.74 -5.44 8.01
N THR A 162 17.17 -6.42 8.69
CA THR A 162 17.31 -7.84 8.33
C THR A 162 15.97 -8.55 8.44
N TRP A 163 15.78 -9.59 7.63
CA TRP A 163 14.58 -10.43 7.65
C TRP A 163 14.91 -11.86 7.23
N GLN A 164 13.93 -12.75 7.31
CA GLN A 164 13.99 -14.11 6.80
C GLN A 164 13.29 -14.22 5.45
N THR A 165 13.81 -15.11 4.61
CA THR A 165 13.28 -15.31 3.26
C THR A 165 11.81 -15.78 3.27
N GLY A 166 11.02 -15.14 2.42
CA GLY A 166 9.76 -15.67 1.93
C GLY A 166 9.99 -16.80 0.92
N GLN A 167 9.11 -17.80 0.91
CA GLN A 167 9.14 -18.87 -0.09
C GLN A 167 8.90 -18.28 -1.49
N HIS A 168 9.67 -18.71 -2.49
CA HIS A 168 9.60 -18.24 -3.89
C HIS A 168 9.89 -16.74 -4.11
N ALA A 169 10.30 -16.00 -3.08
CA ALA A 169 10.80 -14.64 -3.25
C ALA A 169 12.18 -14.66 -3.94
N VAL A 170 12.37 -13.78 -4.92
CA VAL A 170 13.66 -13.58 -5.62
C VAL A 170 14.26 -12.20 -5.37
N ALA A 171 13.44 -11.27 -4.85
CA ALA A 171 13.83 -9.94 -4.46
C ALA A 171 12.87 -9.40 -3.36
N TYR A 172 13.22 -8.25 -2.81
CA TYR A 172 12.47 -7.53 -1.80
C TYR A 172 12.41 -6.05 -2.14
N GLU A 173 11.22 -5.46 -2.17
CA GLU A 173 11.04 -4.01 -2.21
C GLU A 173 11.01 -3.48 -0.77
N VAL A 174 11.90 -2.53 -0.47
CA VAL A 174 12.07 -1.93 0.86
C VAL A 174 11.57 -0.51 0.80
N TYR A 175 10.55 -0.23 1.61
CA TYR A 175 9.91 1.07 1.72
C TYR A 175 10.18 1.69 3.08
N ARG A 176 10.12 3.02 3.15
CA ARG A 176 10.20 3.78 4.40
C ARG A 176 9.14 4.86 4.46
N GLN A 177 8.56 5.04 5.64
CA GLN A 177 7.74 6.18 5.99
C GLN A 177 8.27 6.82 7.28
N ILE A 178 8.45 8.13 7.26
CA ILE A 178 8.75 8.95 8.44
C ILE A 178 7.48 9.73 8.78
N SER A 179 6.87 9.45 9.94
CA SER A 179 5.48 9.82 10.27
C SER A 179 5.11 11.30 10.17
N ASP A 180 6.07 12.22 10.19
CA ASP A 180 5.85 13.68 10.08
C ASP A 180 6.61 14.32 8.90
N VAL A 181 7.22 13.51 8.03
CA VAL A 181 7.95 13.98 6.83
C VAL A 181 7.32 13.42 5.57
N ASP A 182 6.98 12.14 5.59
CA ASP A 182 6.46 11.42 4.43
C ASP A 182 4.94 11.26 4.55
N GLN A 183 4.21 11.69 3.52
CA GLN A 183 2.75 11.47 3.44
C GLN A 183 2.43 9.99 3.23
N GLN A 184 3.35 9.24 2.60
CA GLN A 184 3.23 7.80 2.33
C GLN A 184 4.59 7.10 2.34
N PHE A 185 4.58 5.77 2.38
CA PHE A 185 5.78 4.96 2.19
C PHE A 185 6.48 5.28 0.86
N GLN A 186 7.80 5.48 0.92
CA GLN A 186 8.66 5.73 -0.22
C GLN A 186 9.49 4.49 -0.54
N LEU A 187 9.51 4.06 -1.80
CA LEU A 187 10.39 2.98 -2.24
C LEU A 187 11.85 3.42 -2.12
N LEU A 188 12.62 2.72 -1.29
CA LEU A 188 14.06 2.98 -1.12
C LEU A 188 14.90 2.12 -2.06
N ALA A 189 14.58 0.82 -2.15
CA ALA A 189 15.38 -0.11 -2.92
C ALA A 189 14.62 -1.40 -3.25
N THR A 190 15.06 -2.06 -4.32
CA THR A 190 14.79 -3.48 -4.58
C THR A 190 16.08 -4.28 -4.36
N VAL A 191 16.09 -5.20 -3.41
CA VAL A 191 17.29 -6.00 -3.05
C VAL A 191 17.05 -7.50 -3.22
N LYS A 192 18.09 -8.27 -3.55
CA LYS A 192 18.00 -9.74 -3.66
C LYS A 192 18.32 -10.47 -2.35
N GLY A 193 19.07 -9.83 -1.46
CA GLY A 193 19.43 -10.38 -0.15
C GLY A 193 18.35 -10.14 0.89
N THR A 194 18.55 -10.70 2.08
CA THR A 194 17.63 -10.56 3.21
C THR A 194 18.06 -9.48 4.21
N SER A 195 18.74 -8.45 3.69
CA SER A 195 19.18 -7.29 4.47
C SER A 195 19.23 -6.05 3.60
N TYR A 196 18.99 -4.89 4.20
CA TYR A 196 19.16 -3.58 3.58
C TYR A 196 19.73 -2.60 4.60
N THR A 197 20.55 -1.67 4.14
CA THR A 197 21.13 -0.62 5.00
C THR A 197 20.65 0.74 4.51
N ASP A 198 19.85 1.42 5.33
CA ASP A 198 19.49 2.82 5.09
C ASP A 198 20.55 3.74 5.70
N SER A 199 21.47 4.18 4.85
CA SER A 199 22.49 5.17 5.18
C SER A 199 22.07 6.60 4.81
N SER A 200 20.80 6.87 4.50
CA SER A 200 20.38 8.21 4.12
C SER A 200 20.56 9.21 5.28
N SER A 201 20.93 10.45 4.94
CA SER A 201 20.99 11.54 5.93
C SER A 201 19.62 11.81 6.54
N LEU A 202 18.56 11.67 5.73
CA LEU A 202 17.18 11.87 6.17
C LEU A 202 16.78 10.88 7.27
N ALA A 203 17.09 9.59 7.11
CA ALA A 203 16.83 8.61 8.16
C ALA A 203 17.64 8.93 9.43
N ARG A 204 18.94 9.22 9.29
CA ARG A 204 19.82 9.54 10.43
C ARG A 204 19.36 10.75 11.23
N GLN A 205 18.91 11.82 10.56
CA GLN A 205 18.39 13.02 11.23
C GLN A 205 17.08 12.75 11.98
N ASN A 206 16.26 11.82 11.51
CA ASN A 206 14.95 11.52 12.09
C ASN A 206 14.97 10.40 13.15
N LEU A 207 16.11 9.75 13.38
CA LEU A 207 16.26 8.73 14.45
C LEU A 207 15.94 9.25 15.84
N HIS A 208 16.23 10.52 16.08
CA HIS A 208 15.98 11.19 17.36
C HIS A 208 14.73 12.08 17.32
N SER A 209 13.95 12.01 16.25
CA SER A 209 12.63 12.65 16.24
C SER A 209 11.73 11.92 17.24
N MET A 210 10.76 12.63 17.80
CA MET A 210 9.75 12.02 18.68
C MET A 210 8.81 11.05 17.95
N LYS A 211 8.97 10.88 16.64
CA LYS A 211 7.95 10.34 15.73
C LYS A 211 8.33 8.97 15.15
N GLY A 212 9.62 8.70 15.04
CA GLY A 212 10.12 7.39 14.62
C GLY A 212 10.13 7.20 13.10
N ILE A 213 10.58 6.03 12.69
CA ILE A 213 10.74 5.63 11.29
C ILE A 213 10.13 4.25 11.12
N THR A 214 9.30 4.07 10.11
CA THR A 214 8.69 2.78 9.79
C THR A 214 9.21 2.28 8.46
N TYR A 215 9.59 1.01 8.40
CA TYR A 215 9.94 0.32 7.17
C TYR A 215 8.93 -0.77 6.85
N ALA A 216 8.62 -0.94 5.57
CA ALA A 216 7.83 -2.06 5.07
C ALA A 216 8.66 -2.81 4.02
N ILE A 217 8.72 -4.14 4.15
CA ILE A 217 9.49 -4.99 3.23
C ILE A 217 8.54 -6.00 2.60
N PHE A 218 8.43 -5.96 1.28
CA PHE A 218 7.56 -6.82 0.49
C PHE A 218 8.38 -7.84 -0.29
N SER A 219 7.89 -9.08 -0.38
CA SER A 219 8.50 -10.11 -1.24
C SER A 219 8.09 -9.91 -2.68
N VAL A 220 9.05 -10.04 -3.60
CA VAL A 220 8.81 -10.05 -5.06
C VAL A 220 9.19 -11.41 -5.64
N GLY A 221 8.25 -11.99 -6.40
CA GLY A 221 8.41 -13.27 -7.08
C GLY A 221 9.14 -13.16 -8.42
N PRO A 222 9.45 -14.29 -9.08
CA PRO A 222 10.24 -14.32 -10.32
C PRO A 222 9.58 -13.59 -11.50
N THR A 223 8.25 -13.41 -11.47
CA THR A 223 7.50 -12.68 -12.50
C THR A 223 7.23 -11.22 -12.13
N GLY A 224 7.83 -10.73 -11.03
CA GLY A 224 7.61 -9.39 -10.53
C GLY A 224 6.32 -9.21 -9.73
N VAL A 225 5.57 -10.29 -9.45
CA VAL A 225 4.42 -10.22 -8.51
C VAL A 225 4.96 -9.94 -7.12
N GLU A 226 4.46 -8.87 -6.51
CA GLU A 226 4.68 -8.58 -5.12
C GLU A 226 3.62 -9.30 -4.25
N ASN A 227 4.02 -9.79 -3.08
CA ASN A 227 3.06 -10.16 -2.04
C ASN A 227 2.78 -8.93 -1.16
N PRO A 228 1.52 -8.45 -1.09
CA PRO A 228 1.15 -7.30 -0.26
C PRO A 228 1.33 -7.54 1.24
N GLY A 229 1.47 -8.79 1.70
CA GLY A 229 1.89 -9.08 3.06
C GLY A 229 3.34 -8.65 3.30
N ALA A 230 3.56 -7.40 3.66
CA ALA A 230 4.86 -6.91 4.12
C ALA A 230 5.17 -7.36 5.56
N ILE A 231 6.45 -7.40 5.89
CA ILE A 231 6.88 -7.25 7.28
C ILE A 231 7.10 -5.77 7.56
N VAL A 232 6.55 -5.28 8.67
CA VAL A 232 6.71 -3.89 9.12
C VAL A 232 7.71 -3.84 10.27
N VAL A 233 8.72 -2.98 10.14
CA VAL A 233 9.74 -2.75 11.18
C VAL A 233 9.67 -1.27 11.59
N ALA A 234 9.17 -1.03 12.80
CA ALA A 234 9.07 0.32 13.37
C ALA A 234 10.24 0.59 14.32
N ILE A 235 10.90 1.73 14.12
CA ILE A 235 11.90 2.29 15.02
C ILE A 235 11.20 3.42 15.78
N PRO A 236 10.92 3.24 17.09
CA PRO A 236 10.20 4.24 17.85
C PRO A 236 11.03 5.52 17.98
N GLY A 237 10.35 6.66 17.94
CA GLY A 237 10.98 7.95 18.25
C GLY A 237 11.45 8.01 19.70
N GLN A 238 12.45 8.85 19.97
CA GLN A 238 12.93 9.11 21.33
C GLN A 238 12.21 10.37 21.85
N ALA A 239 11.52 10.28 22.99
CA ALA A 239 11.01 11.47 23.66
C ALA A 239 12.20 12.34 24.10
N SER A 240 12.16 13.65 23.82
CA SER A 240 13.11 14.57 24.45
C SER A 240 12.94 14.45 25.96
N GLN A 241 13.96 13.97 26.68
CA GLN A 241 13.97 14.09 28.13
C GLN A 241 14.04 15.59 28.45
N GLY A 242 12.91 16.16 28.84
CA GLY A 242 12.82 17.46 29.48
C GLY A 242 13.00 17.34 30.98
#